data_AF-A0A2A5DEZ4-F1
#
_entry.id   AF-A0A2A5DEZ4-F1
#
_cell.length_a   1.000
_cell.length_b   1.000
_cell.length_c   1.000
_cell.angle_alpha   90.00
_cell.angle_beta   90.00
_cell.angle_gamma   90.00
#
_symmetry.space_group_name_H-M   'P 1'
#
loop_
_entity.id
_entity.type
_entity.pdbx_description
1 polymer ?
#
loop_
_entity_poly.entity_id
_entity_poly.type
_entity_poly.pdbx_seq_one_letter_code
_entity_poly.pdbx_strand_id
1 'polypeptide(L)'
;MVAELGLSYGVSLESEAAVALTLEWLSKNQEADGHWSSKKHSPKETSEVDTAGTGLAILCFLSSGHNTKKGSYKNTIKKALSWLVKKQEANGRFDHRNYSNGICTMAISEAAGMGLGGSLVKKARNKATDYLLSQQNASGGYNYKKSNSIQRNDLSITGWSLMGLRSAMLSGYKKKQIQRAFLKFSKMMDRVKGSTGDHSPDTKGLAWYTSNGKSSRKGSATQAIALLLRQYQGSKKSDPWLVAASNDLFAKQFTSYETFEVYQSYYSSLALFEYGGEPWKNWNKKNSMILIKGQKKEGKLAGSWGSNGLCHSTKGGRIVATSMACLILQTVYRYPRMK
;
A
#
# COMPACT_ATOMS: atom_id res chain seq x y z
N MET A 1 2.12 -6.15 24.30
CA MET A 1 3.02 -5.96 23.13
C MET A 1 2.38 -5.23 21.94
N VAL A 2 1.43 -5.83 21.17
CA VAL A 2 0.84 -5.12 20.00
C VAL A 2 0.02 -3.90 20.43
N ALA A 3 -0.82 -4.04 21.46
CA ALA A 3 -1.63 -2.93 21.99
C ALA A 3 -0.77 -1.79 22.59
N GLU A 4 0.26 -2.11 23.39
CA GLU A 4 1.16 -1.09 23.98
C GLU A 4 1.97 -0.33 22.92
N LEU A 5 2.44 -1.04 21.88
CA LEU A 5 3.14 -0.40 20.76
C LEU A 5 2.19 0.55 20.00
N GLY A 6 0.96 0.13 19.75
CA GLY A 6 -0.06 0.95 19.10
C GLY A 6 -0.33 2.26 19.86
N LEU A 7 -0.53 2.17 21.18
CA LEU A 7 -0.78 3.32 22.04
C LEU A 7 0.35 4.36 21.95
N SER A 8 1.61 3.89 21.93
CA SER A 8 2.79 4.78 21.82
C SER A 8 2.82 5.60 20.51
N TYR A 9 2.10 5.15 19.48
CA TYR A 9 1.99 5.82 18.18
C TYR A 9 0.62 6.45 17.92
N GLY A 10 -0.26 6.51 18.92
CA GLY A 10 -1.54 7.20 18.85
C GLY A 10 -2.71 6.36 18.32
N VAL A 11 -2.63 5.03 18.41
CA VAL A 11 -3.81 4.17 18.23
C VAL A 11 -4.76 4.37 19.41
N SER A 12 -6.06 4.42 19.13
CA SER A 12 -7.13 4.49 20.14
C SER A 12 -7.96 3.21 20.19
N LEU A 13 -8.70 2.98 21.29
CA LEU A 13 -9.61 1.83 21.41
C LEU A 13 -10.69 1.84 20.32
N GLU A 14 -11.16 3.03 19.94
CA GLU A 14 -12.14 3.20 18.86
C GLU A 14 -11.55 2.83 17.50
N SER A 15 -10.27 3.13 17.26
CA SER A 15 -9.59 2.71 16.03
C SER A 15 -9.39 1.18 15.99
N GLU A 16 -9.07 0.55 17.12
CA GLU A 16 -9.00 -0.92 17.22
C GLU A 16 -10.36 -1.58 17.00
N ALA A 17 -11.43 -1.02 17.59
CA ALA A 17 -12.79 -1.50 17.37
C ALA A 17 -13.21 -1.37 15.89
N ALA A 18 -12.86 -0.25 15.25
CA ALA A 18 -13.10 -0.07 13.82
C ALA A 18 -12.36 -1.11 12.98
N VAL A 19 -11.08 -1.40 13.29
CA VAL A 19 -10.31 -2.45 12.63
C VAL A 19 -10.96 -3.82 12.84
N ALA A 20 -11.35 -4.17 14.07
CA ALA A 20 -11.99 -5.44 14.37
C ALA A 20 -13.28 -5.66 13.56
N LEU A 21 -14.15 -4.64 13.48
CA LEU A 21 -15.36 -4.67 12.65
C LEU A 21 -15.03 -4.87 11.17
N THR A 22 -13.95 -4.26 10.67
CA THR A 22 -13.53 -4.45 9.27
C THR A 22 -13.06 -5.86 9.00
N LEU A 23 -12.28 -6.47 9.89
CA LEU A 23 -11.83 -7.85 9.72
C LEU A 23 -13.01 -8.83 9.73
N GLU A 24 -14.00 -8.58 10.57
CA GLU A 24 -15.24 -9.36 10.59
C GLU A 24 -16.01 -9.20 9.27
N TRP A 25 -16.17 -7.97 8.79
CA TRP A 25 -16.83 -7.68 7.52
C TRP A 25 -16.13 -8.36 6.35
N LEU A 26 -14.79 -8.26 6.26
CA LEU A 26 -14.01 -8.94 5.24
C LEU A 26 -14.21 -10.45 5.32
N SER A 27 -14.19 -11.04 6.51
CA SER A 27 -14.40 -12.49 6.66
C SER A 27 -15.80 -12.94 6.22
N LYS A 28 -16.84 -12.13 6.47
CA LYS A 28 -18.23 -12.44 6.06
C LYS A 28 -18.48 -12.26 4.55
N ASN A 29 -17.67 -11.43 3.88
CA ASN A 29 -17.80 -11.12 2.46
C ASN A 29 -16.72 -11.79 1.58
N GLN A 30 -16.02 -12.80 2.11
CA GLN A 30 -15.11 -13.63 1.32
C GLN A 30 -15.91 -14.64 0.48
N GLU A 31 -15.48 -14.86 -0.77
CA GLU A 31 -16.01 -15.91 -1.62
C GLU A 31 -15.64 -17.32 -1.14
N ALA A 32 -16.38 -18.33 -1.59
CA ALA A 32 -16.18 -19.72 -1.17
C ALA A 32 -14.76 -20.24 -1.47
N ASP A 33 -14.18 -19.81 -2.59
CA ASP A 33 -12.82 -20.15 -3.05
C ASP A 33 -11.71 -19.30 -2.41
N GLY A 34 -12.08 -18.26 -1.64
CA GLY A 34 -11.16 -17.47 -0.82
C GLY A 34 -10.85 -16.06 -1.30
N HIS A 35 -11.31 -15.64 -2.47
CA HIS A 35 -11.08 -14.26 -2.94
C HIS A 35 -12.16 -13.30 -2.45
N TRP A 36 -11.96 -12.01 -2.70
CA TRP A 36 -13.00 -11.00 -2.55
C TRP A 36 -13.41 -10.50 -3.93
N SER A 37 -14.65 -10.78 -4.30
CA SER A 37 -15.20 -10.38 -5.60
C SER A 37 -15.57 -8.90 -5.61
N SER A 38 -15.09 -8.19 -6.62
CA SER A 38 -15.49 -6.83 -6.95
C SER A 38 -16.95 -6.76 -7.39
N LYS A 39 -17.50 -7.84 -7.98
CA LYS A 39 -18.90 -7.92 -8.44
C LYS A 39 -19.92 -7.62 -7.34
N LYS A 40 -19.70 -8.17 -6.14
CA LYS A 40 -20.66 -8.02 -5.03
C LYS A 40 -20.70 -6.61 -4.44
N HIS A 41 -19.64 -5.82 -4.62
CA HIS A 41 -19.48 -4.56 -3.88
C HIS A 41 -18.82 -3.41 -4.67
N SER A 42 -18.83 -3.49 -6.00
CA SER A 42 -18.28 -2.46 -6.90
C SER A 42 -19.19 -2.27 -8.11
N PRO A 43 -19.22 -1.07 -8.72
CA PRO A 43 -20.05 -0.80 -9.90
C PRO A 43 -19.59 -1.52 -11.17
N LYS A 44 -18.35 -2.04 -11.22
CA LYS A 44 -17.81 -2.82 -12.34
C LYS A 44 -16.94 -3.97 -11.81
N GLU A 45 -17.22 -5.18 -12.28
CA GLU A 45 -16.40 -6.36 -12.01
C GLU A 45 -15.15 -6.35 -12.88
N THR A 46 -13.96 -6.49 -12.27
CA THR A 46 -12.74 -6.75 -13.03
C THR A 46 -11.84 -7.71 -12.26
N SER A 47 -11.26 -8.70 -12.96
CA SER A 47 -10.30 -9.67 -12.39
C SER A 47 -9.14 -8.99 -11.66
N GLU A 48 -8.72 -7.80 -12.12
CA GLU A 48 -7.64 -7.05 -11.50
C GLU A 48 -8.02 -6.55 -10.10
N VAL A 49 -9.24 -6.04 -9.93
CA VAL A 49 -9.75 -5.55 -8.63
C VAL A 49 -9.91 -6.71 -7.66
N ASP A 50 -10.38 -7.87 -8.11
CA ASP A 50 -10.48 -9.06 -7.25
C ASP A 50 -9.10 -9.47 -6.72
N THR A 51 -8.11 -9.43 -7.61
CA THR A 51 -6.72 -9.79 -7.31
C THR A 51 -6.09 -8.79 -6.34
N ALA A 52 -6.19 -7.48 -6.63
CA ALA A 52 -5.69 -6.43 -5.74
C ALA A 52 -6.43 -6.40 -4.39
N GLY A 53 -7.76 -6.50 -4.42
CA GLY A 53 -8.62 -6.53 -3.24
C GLY A 53 -8.31 -7.70 -2.33
N THR A 54 -8.09 -8.89 -2.90
CA THR A 54 -7.66 -10.07 -2.13
C THR A 54 -6.29 -9.87 -1.49
N GLY A 55 -5.33 -9.29 -2.23
CA GLY A 55 -4.03 -8.92 -1.68
C GLY A 55 -4.15 -7.95 -0.49
N LEU A 56 -4.94 -6.89 -0.63
CA LEU A 56 -5.18 -5.91 0.44
C LEU A 56 -5.89 -6.53 1.65
N ALA A 57 -6.90 -7.37 1.44
CA ALA A 57 -7.61 -8.04 2.52
C ALA A 57 -6.67 -8.96 3.34
N ILE A 58 -5.79 -9.73 2.67
CA ILE A 58 -4.76 -10.52 3.35
C ILE A 58 -3.89 -9.62 4.22
N LEU A 59 -3.44 -8.49 3.68
CA LEU A 59 -2.61 -7.53 4.40
C LEU A 59 -3.32 -6.97 5.64
N CYS A 60 -4.63 -6.72 5.59
CA CYS A 60 -5.40 -6.30 6.76
C CYS A 60 -5.35 -7.33 7.89
N PHE A 61 -5.59 -8.61 7.58
CA PHE A 61 -5.54 -9.68 8.59
C PHE A 61 -4.14 -9.84 9.18
N LEU A 62 -3.10 -9.86 8.33
CA LEU A 62 -1.72 -10.01 8.78
C LEU A 62 -1.28 -8.84 9.68
N SER A 63 -1.72 -7.62 9.38
CA SER A 63 -1.37 -6.41 10.17
C SER A 63 -1.95 -6.43 11.58
N SER A 64 -3.09 -7.10 11.79
CA SER A 64 -3.68 -7.32 13.13
C SER A 64 -3.16 -8.58 13.83
N GLY A 65 -2.12 -9.22 13.30
CA GLY A 65 -1.52 -10.42 13.89
C GLY A 65 -2.34 -11.70 13.70
N HIS A 66 -3.43 -11.66 12.94
CA HIS A 66 -4.12 -12.87 12.50
C HIS A 66 -3.34 -13.51 11.35
N ASN A 67 -3.21 -14.84 11.37
CA ASN A 67 -2.50 -15.57 10.34
C ASN A 67 -3.03 -17.01 10.22
N THR A 68 -2.44 -17.84 9.36
CA THR A 68 -2.90 -19.22 9.16
C THR A 68 -2.68 -20.15 10.36
N LYS A 69 -1.94 -19.71 11.39
CA LYS A 69 -1.60 -20.47 12.60
C LYS A 69 -2.27 -19.91 13.86
N LYS A 70 -2.56 -18.61 13.91
CA LYS A 70 -3.08 -17.89 15.09
C LYS A 70 -4.25 -16.96 14.75
N GLY A 71 -5.19 -16.84 15.69
CA GLY A 71 -6.32 -15.91 15.64
C GLY A 71 -7.58 -16.52 15.02
N SER A 72 -8.68 -15.75 15.01
CA SER A 72 -10.00 -16.25 14.61
C SER A 72 -10.15 -16.46 13.09
N TYR A 73 -9.38 -15.73 12.28
CA TYR A 73 -9.51 -15.73 10.81
C TYR A 73 -8.56 -16.70 10.08
N LYS A 74 -8.08 -17.76 10.75
CA LYS A 74 -7.13 -18.75 10.19
C LYS A 74 -7.58 -19.30 8.83
N ASN A 75 -8.84 -19.74 8.75
CA ASN A 75 -9.40 -20.34 7.54
C ASN A 75 -9.58 -19.31 6.41
N THR A 76 -10.06 -18.12 6.75
CA THR A 76 -10.18 -16.99 5.82
C THR A 76 -8.84 -16.70 5.13
N ILE A 77 -7.77 -16.57 5.91
CA ILE A 77 -6.42 -16.28 5.40
C ILE A 77 -5.86 -17.46 4.60
N LYS A 78 -6.08 -18.70 5.07
CA LYS A 78 -5.62 -19.91 4.36
C LYS A 78 -6.25 -20.02 2.97
N LYS A 79 -7.56 -19.78 2.85
CA LYS A 79 -8.27 -19.79 1.56
C LYS A 79 -7.78 -18.68 0.65
N ALA A 80 -7.63 -17.45 1.16
CA ALA A 80 -7.15 -16.32 0.37
C ALA A 80 -5.73 -16.52 -0.17
N LEU A 81 -4.81 -17.03 0.64
CA LEU A 81 -3.45 -17.37 0.20
C LEU A 81 -3.45 -18.50 -0.84
N SER A 82 -4.28 -19.53 -0.63
CA SER A 82 -4.42 -20.63 -1.59
C SER A 82 -4.96 -20.14 -2.94
N TRP A 83 -5.94 -19.23 -2.90
CA TRP A 83 -6.48 -18.60 -4.08
C TRP A 83 -5.42 -17.79 -4.84
N LEU A 84 -4.66 -16.92 -4.15
CA LEU A 84 -3.60 -16.14 -4.81
C LEU A 84 -2.54 -17.05 -5.45
N VAL A 85 -2.12 -18.12 -4.76
CA VAL A 85 -1.17 -19.09 -5.32
C VAL A 85 -1.73 -19.76 -6.58
N LYS A 86 -3.02 -20.12 -6.58
CA LYS A 86 -3.69 -20.71 -7.76
C LYS A 86 -3.87 -19.70 -8.90
N LYS A 87 -4.12 -18.42 -8.58
CA LYS A 87 -4.30 -17.33 -9.54
C LYS A 87 -3.00 -16.96 -10.25
N GLN A 88 -1.85 -17.17 -9.61
CA GLN A 88 -0.55 -16.81 -10.16
C GLN A 88 -0.23 -17.62 -11.43
N GLU A 89 0.16 -16.91 -12.49
CA GLU A 89 0.59 -17.52 -13.75
C GLU A 89 2.01 -18.10 -13.68
N ALA A 90 2.36 -18.91 -14.67
CA ALA A 90 3.67 -19.55 -14.76
C ALA A 90 4.84 -18.55 -14.71
N ASN A 91 4.69 -17.38 -15.34
CA ASN A 91 5.68 -16.29 -15.35
C ASN A 91 5.75 -15.48 -14.04
N GLY A 92 4.90 -15.78 -13.06
CA GLY A 92 4.87 -15.16 -11.74
C GLY A 92 3.92 -13.98 -11.57
N ARG A 93 3.26 -13.51 -12.63
CA ARG A 93 2.28 -12.43 -12.52
C ARG A 93 0.95 -12.95 -11.96
N PHE A 94 0.22 -12.07 -11.28
CA PHE A 94 -1.16 -12.27 -10.82
C PHE A 94 -2.18 -11.58 -11.72
N ASP A 95 -1.76 -10.55 -12.46
CA ASP A 95 -2.61 -9.80 -13.39
C ASP A 95 -1.80 -9.25 -14.57
N HIS A 96 -2.48 -8.80 -15.63
CA HIS A 96 -1.86 -8.12 -16.76
C HIS A 96 -1.28 -6.75 -16.42
N ARG A 97 -1.75 -6.08 -15.35
CA ARG A 97 -1.24 -4.78 -14.91
C ARG A 97 -0.42 -4.88 -13.63
N ASN A 98 0.66 -4.09 -13.56
CA ASN A 98 1.59 -4.07 -12.44
C ASN A 98 1.00 -3.53 -11.13
N TYR A 99 -0.18 -2.91 -11.19
CA TYR A 99 -0.91 -2.45 -10.01
C TYR A 99 -1.19 -3.60 -9.03
N SER A 100 -1.91 -4.63 -9.51
CA SER A 100 -2.22 -5.82 -8.70
C SER A 100 -0.99 -6.67 -8.45
N ASN A 101 -0.05 -6.76 -9.40
CA ASN A 101 1.19 -7.50 -9.19
C ASN A 101 1.99 -6.96 -8.00
N GLY A 102 2.12 -5.64 -7.86
CA GLY A 102 2.78 -5.03 -6.70
C GLY A 102 2.11 -5.39 -5.37
N ILE A 103 0.78 -5.19 -5.29
CA ILE A 103 -0.02 -5.47 -4.10
C ILE A 103 0.06 -6.95 -3.70
N CYS A 104 -0.17 -7.87 -4.65
CA CYS A 104 -0.14 -9.31 -4.39
C CYS A 104 1.27 -9.79 -4.03
N THR A 105 2.31 -9.22 -4.65
CA THR A 105 3.70 -9.53 -4.26
C THR A 105 3.97 -9.10 -2.82
N MET A 106 3.44 -7.95 -2.39
CA MET A 106 3.54 -7.51 -1.00
C MET A 106 2.87 -8.52 -0.05
N ALA A 107 1.61 -8.88 -0.31
CA ALA A 107 0.84 -9.82 0.50
C ALA A 107 1.51 -11.21 0.60
N ILE A 108 1.90 -11.81 -0.53
CA ILE A 108 2.51 -13.14 -0.54
C ILE A 108 3.90 -13.14 0.10
N SER A 109 4.63 -12.02 -0.01
CA SER A 109 5.96 -11.87 0.60
C SER A 109 5.89 -11.71 2.11
N GLU A 110 4.95 -10.93 2.62
CA GLU A 110 4.71 -10.81 4.06
C GLU A 110 4.28 -12.16 4.65
N ALA A 111 3.34 -12.86 3.98
CA ALA A 111 2.95 -14.20 4.40
C ALA A 111 4.13 -15.20 4.40
N ALA A 112 4.96 -15.18 3.36
CA ALA A 112 6.15 -16.01 3.27
C ALA A 112 7.17 -15.69 4.36
N GLY A 113 7.40 -14.41 4.65
CA GLY A 113 8.30 -13.92 5.71
C GLY A 113 7.84 -14.33 7.11
N MET A 114 6.53 -14.39 7.34
CA MET A 114 5.91 -14.92 8.56
C MET A 114 5.88 -16.46 8.62
N GLY A 115 6.42 -17.16 7.60
CA GLY A 115 6.43 -18.62 7.55
C GLY A 115 5.05 -19.26 7.38
N LEU A 116 4.14 -18.58 6.67
CA LEU A 116 2.77 -19.03 6.41
C LEU A 116 2.67 -19.74 5.05
N GLY A 117 1.78 -20.74 4.95
CA GLY A 117 1.48 -21.44 3.68
C GLY A 117 2.62 -22.30 3.09
N GLY A 118 3.72 -22.51 3.81
CA GLY A 118 4.75 -23.49 3.48
C GLY A 118 5.48 -23.24 2.15
N SER A 119 5.83 -24.32 1.45
CA SER A 119 6.62 -24.26 0.21
C SER A 119 5.87 -23.60 -0.95
N LEU A 120 4.55 -23.72 -1.01
CA LEU A 120 3.72 -23.14 -2.08
C LEU A 120 3.76 -21.61 -2.05
N VAL A 121 3.53 -21.01 -0.88
CA VAL A 121 3.60 -19.54 -0.71
C VAL A 121 5.02 -19.02 -0.95
N LYS A 122 6.06 -19.73 -0.49
CA LYS A 122 7.46 -19.37 -0.77
C LYS A 122 7.79 -19.40 -2.27
N LYS A 123 7.34 -20.44 -3.00
CA LYS A 123 7.50 -20.54 -4.46
C LYS A 123 6.75 -19.42 -5.17
N ALA A 124 5.52 -19.12 -4.75
CA ALA A 124 4.74 -18.03 -5.32
C ALA A 124 5.40 -16.66 -5.10
N ARG A 125 5.92 -16.40 -3.89
CA ARG A 125 6.75 -15.22 -3.57
C ARG A 125 7.97 -15.11 -4.47
N ASN A 126 8.69 -16.21 -4.71
CA ASN A 126 9.85 -16.20 -5.60
C ASN A 126 9.47 -15.75 -7.01
N LYS A 127 8.45 -16.40 -7.61
CA LYS A 127 7.98 -16.08 -8.97
C LYS A 127 7.47 -14.64 -9.08
N ALA A 128 6.70 -14.18 -8.10
CA ALA A 128 6.15 -12.82 -8.06
C ALA A 128 7.26 -11.75 -8.01
N THR A 129 8.26 -11.97 -7.15
CA THR A 129 9.41 -11.07 -7.02
C THR A 129 10.22 -11.05 -8.31
N ASP A 130 10.44 -12.22 -8.92
CA ASP A 130 11.19 -12.35 -10.17
C ASP A 130 10.49 -11.64 -11.33
N TYR A 131 9.16 -11.80 -11.40
CA TYR A 131 8.32 -11.06 -12.32
C TYR A 131 8.50 -9.55 -12.12
N LEU A 132 8.29 -9.00 -10.92
CA LEU A 132 8.44 -7.56 -10.67
C LEU A 132 9.86 -7.04 -10.95
N LEU A 133 10.92 -7.80 -10.64
CA LEU A 133 12.28 -7.40 -11.02
C LEU A 133 12.44 -7.31 -12.54
N SER A 134 11.79 -8.21 -13.30
CA SER A 134 11.81 -8.17 -14.77
C SER A 134 11.01 -7.01 -15.37
N GLN A 135 10.04 -6.47 -14.63
CA GLN A 135 9.15 -5.39 -15.09
C GLN A 135 9.70 -3.98 -14.90
N GLN A 136 10.81 -3.82 -14.18
CA GLN A 136 11.42 -2.49 -13.99
C GLN A 136 11.92 -1.96 -15.33
N ASN A 137 11.54 -0.74 -15.68
CA ASN A 137 12.04 -0.06 -16.87
C ASN A 137 13.53 0.25 -16.70
N ALA A 138 14.25 0.41 -17.82
CA ALA A 138 15.68 0.77 -17.80
C ALA A 138 15.95 2.09 -17.06
N SER A 139 14.99 3.03 -17.11
CA SER A 139 15.01 4.30 -16.39
C SER A 139 14.91 4.16 -14.87
N GLY A 140 14.44 3.03 -14.34
CA GLY A 140 14.37 2.74 -12.89
C GLY A 140 12.98 2.78 -12.27
N GLY A 141 11.96 3.21 -13.01
CA GLY A 141 10.56 3.16 -12.57
C GLY A 141 9.79 1.97 -13.13
N TYR A 142 8.49 1.98 -12.89
CA TYR A 142 7.53 1.01 -13.38
C TYR A 142 6.40 1.69 -14.13
N ASN A 143 5.67 0.94 -14.94
CA ASN A 143 4.44 1.39 -15.60
C ASN A 143 3.41 0.23 -15.52
N TYR A 144 2.16 0.46 -15.92
CA TYR A 144 1.09 -0.53 -15.88
C TYR A 144 1.50 -1.87 -16.54
N LYS A 145 2.30 -1.82 -17.60
CA LYS A 145 2.99 -2.97 -18.19
C LYS A 145 4.45 -2.56 -18.42
N LYS A 146 5.37 -3.53 -18.51
CA LYS A 146 6.73 -3.24 -18.94
C LYS A 146 6.68 -2.50 -20.28
N SER A 147 7.28 -1.32 -20.33
CA SER A 147 7.42 -0.57 -21.56
C SER A 147 8.82 -0.78 -22.09
N ASN A 148 8.94 -1.10 -23.39
CA ASN A 148 10.22 -1.05 -24.07
C ASN A 148 10.64 0.39 -24.38
N SER A 149 9.74 1.38 -24.23
CA SER A 149 10.06 2.79 -24.36
C SER A 149 10.54 3.38 -23.03
N ILE A 150 11.63 4.16 -23.08
CA ILE A 150 12.27 4.80 -21.93
C ILE A 150 11.40 5.94 -21.34
N GLN A 151 10.35 6.37 -22.04
CA GLN A 151 9.73 7.68 -21.79
C GLN A 151 8.71 7.73 -20.65
N ARG A 152 8.02 6.63 -20.31
CA ARG A 152 6.93 6.68 -19.31
C ARG A 152 7.15 5.74 -18.14
N ASN A 153 7.49 6.32 -17.00
CA ASN A 153 7.34 5.71 -15.68
C ASN A 153 6.14 6.32 -14.98
N ASP A 154 5.43 5.50 -14.21
CA ASP A 154 4.28 5.88 -13.40
C ASP A 154 4.64 5.73 -11.92
N LEU A 155 4.67 6.83 -11.18
CA LEU A 155 5.13 6.80 -9.79
C LEU A 155 4.16 6.02 -8.89
N SER A 156 2.86 5.98 -9.24
CA SER A 156 1.87 5.19 -8.50
C SER A 156 2.14 3.69 -8.60
N ILE A 157 2.49 3.21 -9.80
CA ILE A 157 2.84 1.81 -10.04
C ILE A 157 4.22 1.48 -9.46
N THR A 158 5.14 2.44 -9.54
CA THR A 158 6.48 2.33 -8.96
C THR A 158 6.40 2.14 -7.45
N GLY A 159 5.52 2.89 -6.76
CA GLY A 159 5.20 2.72 -5.35
C GLY A 159 4.82 1.28 -4.99
N TRP A 160 3.77 0.76 -5.60
CA TRP A 160 3.31 -0.61 -5.34
C TRP A 160 4.36 -1.67 -5.66
N SER A 161 5.08 -1.51 -6.77
CA SER A 161 6.09 -2.48 -7.21
C SER A 161 7.27 -2.52 -6.23
N LEU A 162 7.79 -1.36 -5.81
CA LEU A 162 8.91 -1.29 -4.89
C LEU A 162 8.51 -1.65 -3.45
N MET A 163 7.28 -1.39 -3.02
CA MET A 163 6.77 -1.91 -1.75
C MET A 163 6.66 -3.43 -1.76
N GLY A 164 6.14 -4.03 -2.83
CA GLY A 164 6.11 -5.48 -3.00
C GLY A 164 7.51 -6.09 -2.97
N LEU A 165 8.47 -5.50 -3.70
CA LEU A 165 9.87 -5.92 -3.66
C LEU A 165 10.50 -5.72 -2.27
N ARG A 166 10.17 -4.64 -1.56
CA ARG A 166 10.66 -4.44 -0.19
C ARG A 166 10.17 -5.56 0.74
N SER A 167 8.91 -5.93 0.69
CA SER A 167 8.40 -7.07 1.48
C SER A 167 9.09 -8.38 1.09
N ALA A 168 9.41 -8.60 -0.19
CA ALA A 168 10.20 -9.76 -0.63
C ALA A 168 11.62 -9.74 -0.03
N MET A 169 12.27 -8.58 -0.02
CA MET A 169 13.60 -8.40 0.59
C MET A 169 13.57 -8.67 2.09
N LEU A 170 12.57 -8.15 2.80
CA LEU A 170 12.37 -8.40 4.24
C LEU A 170 12.04 -9.86 4.53
N SER A 171 11.41 -10.57 3.61
CA SER A 171 11.22 -12.04 3.67
C SER A 171 12.48 -12.85 3.35
N GLY A 172 13.62 -12.20 3.13
CA GLY A 172 14.92 -12.83 2.86
C GLY A 172 15.15 -13.26 1.41
N TYR A 173 14.38 -12.77 0.44
CA TYR A 173 14.52 -13.15 -0.97
C TYR A 173 15.14 -12.04 -1.83
N LYS A 174 16.17 -12.36 -2.63
CA LYS A 174 16.82 -11.49 -3.63
C LYS A 174 17.20 -10.07 -3.14
N LYS A 175 17.65 -9.94 -1.89
CA LYS A 175 18.06 -8.66 -1.26
C LYS A 175 18.93 -7.79 -2.16
N LYS A 176 20.02 -8.34 -2.73
CA LYS A 176 20.96 -7.58 -3.60
C LYS A 176 20.29 -7.05 -4.88
N GLN A 177 19.47 -7.86 -5.54
CA GLN A 177 18.75 -7.47 -6.76
C GLN A 177 17.73 -6.36 -6.46
N ILE A 178 17.03 -6.47 -5.33
CA ILE A 178 16.03 -5.50 -4.91
C ILE A 178 16.70 -4.17 -4.52
N GLN A 179 17.81 -4.21 -3.79
CA GLN A 179 18.62 -3.01 -3.51
C GLN A 179 19.07 -2.31 -4.81
N ARG A 180 19.46 -3.07 -5.85
CA ARG A 180 19.77 -2.49 -7.17
C ARG A 180 18.54 -1.86 -7.84
N ALA A 181 17.36 -2.47 -7.73
CA ALA A 181 16.13 -1.89 -8.26
C ALA A 181 15.81 -0.55 -7.59
N PHE A 182 15.94 -0.51 -6.27
CA PHE A 182 15.80 0.70 -5.46
C PHE A 182 16.84 1.79 -5.82
N LEU A 183 18.11 1.41 -6.07
CA LEU A 183 19.14 2.36 -6.54
C LEU A 183 18.81 2.96 -7.92
N LYS A 184 18.30 2.14 -8.86
CA LYS A 184 17.85 2.65 -10.17
C LYS A 184 16.71 3.65 -10.01
N PHE A 185 15.77 3.36 -9.12
CA PHE A 185 14.68 4.29 -8.81
C PHE A 185 15.20 5.63 -8.30
N SER A 186 16.14 5.66 -7.35
CA SER A 186 16.67 6.94 -6.86
C SER A 186 17.39 7.74 -7.93
N LYS A 187 18.21 7.07 -8.75
CA LYS A 187 18.84 7.73 -9.92
C LYS A 187 17.82 8.31 -10.89
N MET A 188 16.64 7.70 -11.03
CA MET A 188 15.55 8.27 -11.82
C MET A 188 14.99 9.53 -11.18
N MET A 189 14.68 9.47 -9.88
CA MET A 189 14.08 10.57 -9.13
C MET A 189 14.95 11.82 -9.18
N ASP A 190 16.26 11.66 -9.05
CA ASP A 190 17.22 12.76 -9.04
C ASP A 190 17.42 13.41 -10.43
N ARG A 191 16.94 12.78 -11.52
CA ARG A 191 17.04 13.31 -12.89
C ARG A 191 15.83 14.12 -13.34
N VAL A 192 14.68 13.99 -12.68
CA VAL A 192 13.45 14.68 -13.09
C VAL A 192 13.42 16.09 -12.51
N LYS A 193 13.78 17.08 -13.34
CA LYS A 193 13.77 18.51 -12.98
C LYS A 193 12.35 19.04 -12.79
N GLY A 194 12.21 20.17 -12.09
CA GLY A 194 10.92 20.78 -11.74
C GLY A 194 10.11 19.99 -10.70
N SER A 195 10.67 18.93 -10.12
CA SER A 195 10.01 18.09 -9.11
C SER A 195 11.00 17.29 -8.26
N THR A 196 11.17 15.99 -8.54
CA THR A 196 11.83 15.06 -7.61
C THR A 196 13.34 15.23 -7.54
N GLY A 197 13.97 15.74 -8.60
CA GLY A 197 15.39 16.08 -8.65
C GLY A 197 15.66 17.57 -8.51
N ASP A 198 14.64 18.36 -8.17
CA ASP A 198 14.76 19.81 -8.02
C ASP A 198 14.74 20.20 -6.54
N HIS A 199 15.61 21.15 -6.19
CA HIS A 199 15.82 21.63 -4.83
C HIS A 199 15.49 23.13 -4.68
N SER A 200 14.92 23.76 -5.71
CA SER A 200 14.47 25.15 -5.65
C SER A 200 13.34 25.34 -4.61
N PRO A 201 13.14 26.55 -4.05
CA PRO A 201 12.06 26.83 -3.11
C PRO A 201 10.66 26.45 -3.63
N ASP A 202 10.42 26.57 -4.93
CA ASP A 202 9.09 26.42 -5.53
C ASP A 202 8.72 24.96 -5.82
N THR A 203 9.73 24.13 -6.13
CA THR A 203 9.53 22.76 -6.63
C THR A 203 10.07 21.67 -5.73
N LYS A 204 10.88 22.01 -4.72
CA LYS A 204 11.35 21.04 -3.72
C LYS A 204 10.17 20.33 -3.06
N GLY A 205 10.31 19.02 -2.88
CA GLY A 205 9.25 18.17 -2.34
C GLY A 205 8.19 17.77 -3.37
N LEU A 206 8.08 18.40 -4.54
CA LEU A 206 7.09 18.00 -5.55
C LEU A 206 7.47 16.68 -6.22
N ALA A 207 6.45 15.94 -6.64
CA ALA A 207 6.59 14.68 -7.37
C ALA A 207 5.75 14.70 -8.66
N TRP A 208 5.62 13.57 -9.33
CA TRP A 208 4.94 13.45 -10.62
C TRP A 208 4.17 12.14 -10.72
N TYR A 209 3.09 12.12 -11.52
CA TYR A 209 2.45 10.87 -11.92
C TYR A 209 3.21 10.17 -13.02
N THR A 210 3.61 10.91 -14.07
CA THR A 210 4.44 10.40 -15.16
C THR A 210 5.79 11.10 -15.22
N SER A 211 6.88 10.36 -15.43
CA SER A 211 8.26 10.92 -15.38
C SER A 211 8.55 11.99 -16.43
N ASN A 212 7.74 12.05 -17.50
CA ASN A 212 7.78 13.06 -18.56
C ASN A 212 6.60 14.06 -18.47
N GLY A 213 5.81 14.00 -17.40
CA GLY A 213 4.65 14.87 -17.19
C GLY A 213 4.97 16.08 -16.33
N LYS A 214 3.95 16.89 -16.09
CA LYS A 214 4.01 18.00 -15.14
C LYS A 214 4.06 17.49 -13.70
N SER A 215 4.65 18.29 -12.82
CA SER A 215 4.65 18.06 -11.39
C SER A 215 3.22 18.00 -10.85
N SER A 216 2.97 17.05 -9.96
CA SER A 216 1.73 16.91 -9.22
C SER A 216 1.59 18.05 -8.21
N ARG A 217 0.36 18.32 -7.78
CA ARG A 217 0.06 19.28 -6.71
C ARG A 217 0.71 18.86 -5.38
N LYS A 218 0.96 19.86 -4.53
CA LYS A 218 1.31 19.66 -3.11
C LYS A 218 0.25 18.82 -2.41
N GLY A 219 0.67 17.95 -1.51
CA GLY A 219 -0.19 17.00 -0.81
C GLY A 219 -0.64 15.80 -1.67
N SER A 220 -0.07 15.57 -2.85
CA SER A 220 -0.52 14.48 -3.75
C SER A 220 -0.07 13.09 -3.30
N ALA A 221 -0.75 12.04 -3.79
CA ALA A 221 -0.35 10.65 -3.55
C ALA A 221 1.07 10.36 -4.04
N THR A 222 1.45 10.94 -5.18
CA THR A 222 2.80 10.80 -5.75
C THR A 222 3.89 11.41 -4.89
N GLN A 223 3.58 12.51 -4.19
CA GLN A 223 4.51 13.12 -3.23
C GLN A 223 4.71 12.21 -2.01
N ALA A 224 3.61 11.64 -1.47
CA ALA A 224 3.70 10.65 -0.40
C ALA A 224 4.50 9.40 -0.79
N ILE A 225 4.29 8.89 -2.01
CA ILE A 225 5.05 7.74 -2.53
C ILE A 225 6.54 8.07 -2.64
N ALA A 226 6.89 9.22 -3.22
CA ALA A 226 8.27 9.65 -3.36
C ALA A 226 8.96 9.80 -2.00
N LEU A 227 8.29 10.44 -1.03
CA LEU A 227 8.77 10.58 0.34
C LEU A 227 9.01 9.21 0.99
N LEU A 228 8.04 8.30 0.92
CA LEU A 228 8.17 6.95 1.48
C LEU A 228 9.36 6.19 0.86
N LEU A 229 9.48 6.18 -0.46
CA LEU A 229 10.53 5.42 -1.14
C LEU A 229 11.93 6.01 -0.95
N ARG A 230 12.08 7.34 -0.86
CA ARG A 230 13.34 7.99 -0.47
C ARG A 230 13.74 7.63 0.96
N GLN A 231 12.78 7.59 1.89
CA GLN A 231 13.06 7.11 3.25
C GLN A 231 13.53 5.65 3.24
N TYR A 232 12.88 4.77 2.49
CA TYR A 232 13.31 3.36 2.34
C TYR A 232 14.71 3.17 1.76
N GLN A 233 15.23 4.19 1.06
CA GLN A 233 16.60 4.27 0.56
C GLN A 233 17.60 4.83 1.58
N GLY A 234 17.14 5.31 2.73
CA GLY A 234 17.98 5.90 3.77
C GLY A 234 18.22 7.40 3.62
N SER A 235 17.39 8.12 2.85
CA SER A 235 17.45 9.59 2.82
C SER A 235 17.26 10.15 4.23
N LYS A 236 18.09 11.13 4.61
CA LYS A 236 18.05 11.74 5.94
C LYS A 236 16.77 12.57 6.09
N LYS A 237 16.17 12.52 7.28
CA LYS A 237 14.98 13.34 7.62
C LYS A 237 15.20 14.84 7.42
N SER A 238 16.44 15.32 7.62
CA SER A 238 16.83 16.71 7.44
C SER A 238 17.04 17.13 5.98
N ASP A 239 16.91 16.23 5.01
CA ASP A 239 16.97 16.55 3.60
C ASP A 239 15.87 17.58 3.25
N PRO A 240 16.21 18.74 2.65
CA PRO A 240 15.24 19.80 2.35
C PRO A 240 14.05 19.33 1.49
N TRP A 241 14.26 18.36 0.60
CA TRP A 241 13.20 17.79 -0.22
C TRP A 241 12.23 16.97 0.64
N LEU A 242 12.75 16.15 1.57
CA LEU A 242 11.93 15.35 2.48
C LEU A 242 11.15 16.24 3.46
N VAL A 243 11.80 17.28 4.00
CA VAL A 243 11.15 18.26 4.88
C VAL A 243 9.98 18.92 4.14
N ALA A 244 10.20 19.44 2.93
CA ALA A 244 9.16 20.08 2.13
C ALA A 244 8.00 19.12 1.81
N ALA A 245 8.31 17.90 1.36
CA ALA A 245 7.28 16.89 1.08
C ALA A 245 6.48 16.53 2.34
N SER A 246 7.14 16.38 3.50
CA SER A 246 6.45 16.07 4.76
C SER A 246 5.51 17.20 5.20
N ASN A 247 5.92 18.47 5.00
CA ASN A 247 5.11 19.64 5.35
C ASN A 247 3.89 19.78 4.43
N ASP A 248 4.04 19.55 3.13
CA ASP A 248 2.93 19.57 2.18
C ASP A 248 1.86 18.51 2.49
N LEU A 249 2.30 17.29 2.85
CA LEU A 249 1.39 16.21 3.25
C LEU A 249 0.71 16.52 4.59
N PHE A 250 1.45 17.06 5.55
CA PHE A 250 0.91 17.49 6.83
C PHE A 250 -0.12 18.62 6.70
N ALA A 251 0.11 19.57 5.79
CA ALA A 251 -0.77 20.71 5.56
C ALA A 251 -2.11 20.30 4.93
N LYS A 252 -2.15 19.20 4.17
CA LYS A 252 -3.38 18.65 3.57
C LYS A 252 -4.37 18.26 4.67
N GLN A 253 -5.54 18.91 4.67
CA GLN A 253 -6.64 18.60 5.60
C GLN A 253 -7.80 17.93 4.89
N PHE A 254 -8.46 17.02 5.60
CA PHE A 254 -9.76 16.46 5.24
C PHE A 254 -10.74 16.77 6.37
N THR A 255 -12.01 16.95 6.05
CA THR A 255 -13.04 17.30 7.04
C THR A 255 -14.00 16.14 7.30
N SER A 256 -14.17 15.23 6.34
CA SER A 256 -15.10 14.11 6.41
C SER A 256 -14.65 12.96 5.51
N TYR A 257 -15.34 11.82 5.60
CA TYR A 257 -15.02 10.67 4.75
C TYR A 257 -15.34 10.95 3.26
N GLU A 258 -16.33 11.80 2.98
CA GLU A 258 -16.74 12.18 1.62
C GLU A 258 -15.62 12.91 0.87
N THR A 259 -14.80 13.69 1.57
CA THR A 259 -13.65 14.40 0.99
C THR A 259 -12.32 13.65 1.15
N PHE A 260 -12.33 12.51 1.85
CA PHE A 260 -11.13 11.77 2.22
C PHE A 260 -10.55 10.99 1.04
N GLU A 261 -9.37 11.38 0.56
CA GLU A 261 -8.68 10.72 -0.55
C GLU A 261 -7.99 9.42 -0.09
N VAL A 262 -8.75 8.35 0.15
CA VAL A 262 -8.29 7.07 0.76
C VAL A 262 -6.96 6.58 0.19
N TYR A 263 -6.78 6.61 -1.14
CA TYR A 263 -5.54 6.18 -1.77
C TYR A 263 -4.32 7.06 -1.47
N GLN A 264 -4.51 8.39 -1.53
CA GLN A 264 -3.47 9.35 -1.16
C GLN A 264 -3.15 9.21 0.34
N SER A 265 -4.19 9.04 1.16
CA SER A 265 -4.05 8.93 2.60
C SER A 265 -3.34 7.65 3.01
N TYR A 266 -3.51 6.55 2.29
CA TYR A 266 -2.76 5.31 2.52
C TYR A 266 -1.25 5.53 2.43
N TYR A 267 -0.78 6.14 1.34
CA TYR A 267 0.64 6.43 1.19
C TYR A 267 1.14 7.50 2.16
N SER A 268 0.32 8.51 2.44
CA SER A 268 0.68 9.57 3.38
C SER A 268 0.83 9.04 4.80
N SER A 269 -0.04 8.13 5.23
CA SER A 269 0.08 7.45 6.52
C SER A 269 1.39 6.67 6.60
N LEU A 270 1.75 5.88 5.59
CA LEU A 270 3.03 5.17 5.55
C LEU A 270 4.22 6.14 5.59
N ALA A 271 4.21 7.17 4.74
CA ALA A 271 5.31 8.11 4.60
C ALA A 271 5.53 8.95 5.87
N LEU A 272 4.45 9.47 6.46
CA LEU A 272 4.50 10.28 7.67
C LEU A 272 4.75 9.42 8.90
N PHE A 273 4.26 8.18 8.95
CA PHE A 273 4.64 7.26 10.01
C PHE A 273 6.14 6.99 9.99
N GLU A 274 6.74 6.73 8.82
CA GLU A 274 8.19 6.57 8.73
C GLU A 274 8.93 7.86 9.14
N TYR A 275 8.45 9.02 8.67
CA TYR A 275 9.09 10.32 8.96
C TYR A 275 9.03 10.68 10.45
N GLY A 276 7.88 10.42 11.07
CA GLY A 276 7.63 10.60 12.48
C GLY A 276 7.70 12.01 13.03
N GLY A 277 7.67 12.10 14.36
CA GLY A 277 7.50 13.37 15.07
C GLY A 277 6.09 13.93 14.93
N GLU A 278 6.01 15.25 14.96
CA GLU A 278 4.74 15.99 14.96
C GLU A 278 3.87 15.78 13.69
N PRO A 279 4.45 15.68 12.47
CA PRO A 279 3.66 15.38 11.28
C PRO A 279 2.84 14.09 11.39
N TRP A 280 3.42 13.01 11.95
CA TRP A 280 2.71 11.75 12.17
C TRP A 280 1.60 11.88 13.22
N LYS A 281 1.92 12.45 14.39
CA LYS A 281 0.99 12.51 15.52
C LYS A 281 -0.30 13.21 15.12
N ASN A 282 -0.17 14.35 14.43
CA ASN A 282 -1.32 15.13 13.97
C ASN A 282 -2.08 14.46 12.82
N TRP A 283 -1.35 13.90 11.86
CA TRP A 283 -1.96 13.16 10.75
C TRP A 283 -2.80 11.99 11.26
N ASN A 284 -2.23 11.16 12.14
CA ASN A 284 -2.90 9.98 12.69
C ASN A 284 -4.14 10.37 13.50
N LYS A 285 -4.00 11.32 14.43
CA LYS A 285 -5.12 11.77 15.28
C LYS A 285 -6.33 12.24 14.46
N LYS A 286 -6.09 13.10 13.46
CA LYS A 286 -7.18 13.66 12.63
C LYS A 286 -7.79 12.61 11.72
N ASN A 287 -6.97 11.89 10.96
CA ASN A 287 -7.45 11.02 9.90
C ASN A 287 -8.06 9.71 10.42
N SER A 288 -7.57 9.18 11.54
CA SER A 288 -8.19 8.02 12.18
C SER A 288 -9.62 8.33 12.63
N MET A 289 -9.87 9.53 13.18
CA MET A 289 -11.23 9.96 13.55
C MET A 289 -12.16 10.11 12.34
N ILE A 290 -11.66 10.60 11.20
CA ILE A 290 -12.45 10.69 9.97
C ILE A 290 -12.87 9.29 9.51
N LEU A 291 -11.95 8.33 9.52
CA LEU A 291 -12.25 6.96 9.13
C LEU A 291 -13.22 6.29 10.11
N ILE A 292 -13.03 6.44 11.42
CA ILE A 292 -13.91 5.87 12.44
C ILE A 292 -15.35 6.37 12.26
N LYS A 293 -15.54 7.68 12.03
CA LYS A 293 -16.85 8.30 11.79
C LYS A 293 -17.46 7.90 10.44
N GLY A 294 -16.63 7.73 9.40
CA GLY A 294 -17.09 7.33 8.07
C GLY A 294 -17.44 5.85 7.93
N GLN A 295 -17.07 5.01 8.89
CA GLN A 295 -17.31 3.56 8.84
C GLN A 295 -18.80 3.26 9.03
N LYS A 296 -19.36 2.38 8.21
CA LYS A 296 -20.70 1.84 8.47
C LYS A 296 -20.66 0.98 9.72
N LYS A 297 -21.57 1.23 10.68
CA LYS A 297 -21.60 0.54 11.98
C LYS A 297 -22.66 -0.55 12.08
N GLU A 298 -23.63 -0.56 11.17
CA GLU A 298 -24.82 -1.40 11.26
C GLU A 298 -25.14 -2.13 9.95
N GLY A 299 -25.96 -3.18 10.08
CA GLY A 299 -26.46 -3.98 8.97
C GLY A 299 -25.37 -4.79 8.24
N LYS A 300 -25.68 -5.23 7.03
CA LYS A 300 -24.79 -6.06 6.20
C LYS A 300 -23.47 -5.37 5.80
N LEU A 301 -23.39 -4.06 5.98
CA LEU A 301 -22.23 -3.24 5.63
C LEU A 301 -21.41 -2.81 6.86
N ALA A 302 -21.81 -3.19 8.08
CA ALA A 302 -21.08 -2.91 9.30
C ALA A 302 -19.60 -3.31 9.17
N GLY A 303 -18.67 -2.40 9.48
CA GLY A 303 -17.22 -2.59 9.34
C GLY A 303 -16.63 -2.13 8.01
N SER A 304 -17.44 -1.68 7.05
CA SER A 304 -16.97 -1.27 5.71
C SER A 304 -17.08 0.23 5.44
N TRP A 305 -16.35 0.68 4.41
CA TRP A 305 -16.47 2.01 3.84
C TRP A 305 -16.85 1.94 2.37
N GLY A 306 -17.84 2.73 1.96
CA GLY A 306 -18.26 2.80 0.56
C GLY A 306 -17.28 3.59 -0.31
N SER A 307 -17.47 3.50 -1.63
CA SER A 307 -16.86 4.49 -2.54
C SER A 307 -17.44 5.87 -2.21
N ASN A 308 -16.56 6.84 -1.96
CA ASN A 308 -16.90 8.25 -1.81
C ASN A 308 -16.80 9.03 -3.14
N GLY A 309 -16.69 8.33 -4.27
CA GLY A 309 -16.56 8.96 -5.59
C GLY A 309 -15.16 9.49 -5.92
N LEU A 310 -14.17 9.27 -5.04
CA LEU A 310 -12.83 9.78 -5.22
C LEU A 310 -11.87 8.72 -5.79
N CYS A 311 -11.39 8.98 -7.01
CA CYS A 311 -10.22 8.32 -7.61
C CYS A 311 -10.28 6.78 -7.54
N HIS A 312 -9.38 6.14 -6.78
CA HIS A 312 -9.23 4.69 -6.75
C HIS A 312 -10.31 3.98 -5.92
N SER A 313 -11.04 4.68 -5.04
CA SER A 313 -12.19 4.10 -4.32
C SER A 313 -13.33 3.76 -5.28
N THR A 314 -13.49 4.54 -6.35
CA THR A 314 -14.51 4.31 -7.39
C THR A 314 -14.16 3.10 -8.28
N LYS A 315 -12.89 2.94 -8.63
CA LYS A 315 -12.43 1.83 -9.49
C LYS A 315 -12.33 0.51 -8.72
N GLY A 316 -11.81 0.55 -7.50
CA GLY A 316 -11.62 -0.63 -6.66
C GLY A 316 -12.85 -1.04 -5.84
N GLY A 317 -13.87 -0.17 -5.77
CA GLY A 317 -15.10 -0.39 -5.03
C GLY A 317 -14.90 -0.54 -3.52
N ARG A 318 -15.91 -1.09 -2.85
CA ARG A 318 -15.97 -1.16 -1.38
C ARG A 318 -14.85 -2.02 -0.79
N ILE A 319 -14.45 -3.12 -1.45
CA ILE A 319 -13.39 -4.00 -0.95
C ILE A 319 -12.07 -3.25 -0.82
N VAL A 320 -11.67 -2.54 -1.89
CA VAL A 320 -10.41 -1.78 -1.90
C VAL A 320 -10.50 -0.58 -0.95
N ALA A 321 -11.60 0.18 -0.97
CA ALA A 321 -11.80 1.31 -0.07
C ALA A 321 -11.73 0.87 1.41
N THR A 322 -12.43 -0.21 1.75
CA THR A 322 -12.46 -0.77 3.10
C THR A 322 -11.09 -1.28 3.53
N SER A 323 -10.41 -2.02 2.68
CA SER A 323 -9.08 -2.58 3.00
C SER A 323 -8.03 -1.47 3.16
N MET A 324 -8.03 -0.46 2.30
CA MET A 324 -7.10 0.68 2.43
C MET A 324 -7.41 1.53 3.67
N ALA A 325 -8.68 1.79 3.99
CA ALA A 325 -9.07 2.47 5.23
C ALA A 325 -8.60 1.70 6.48
N CYS A 326 -8.79 0.37 6.48
CA CYS A 326 -8.28 -0.49 7.54
C CYS A 326 -6.76 -0.42 7.66
N LEU A 327 -6.03 -0.51 6.54
CA LEU A 327 -4.56 -0.43 6.53
C LEU A 327 -4.03 0.94 6.98
N ILE A 328 -4.77 2.02 6.75
CA ILE A 328 -4.45 3.34 7.31
C ILE A 328 -4.47 3.28 8.84
N LEU A 329 -5.55 2.75 9.43
CA LEU A 329 -5.68 2.59 10.88
C LEU A 329 -4.62 1.65 11.46
N GLN A 330 -4.17 0.67 10.68
CA GLN A 330 -3.16 -0.32 11.09
C GLN A 330 -1.71 0.11 10.78
N THR A 331 -1.46 1.33 10.29
CA THR A 331 -0.14 1.77 9.79
C THR A 331 1.00 1.44 10.77
N VAL A 332 0.76 1.65 12.07
CA VAL A 332 1.77 1.48 13.14
C VAL A 332 2.20 0.03 13.37
N TYR A 333 1.40 -0.94 12.91
CA TYR A 333 1.66 -2.38 13.09
C TYR A 333 2.40 -2.99 11.91
N ARG A 334 2.48 -2.29 10.77
CA ARG A 334 2.98 -2.86 9.52
C ARG A 334 4.50 -2.87 9.43
N TYR A 335 5.18 -1.87 10.00
CA TYR A 335 6.62 -1.72 9.89
C TYR A 335 7.22 -1.20 11.20
N PRO A 336 8.34 -1.77 11.69
CA PRO A 336 9.18 -1.06 12.64
C PRO A 336 9.78 0.16 11.93
N ARG A 337 9.79 1.32 12.58
CA ARG A 337 10.47 2.51 12.06
C ARG A 337 11.94 2.20 11.79
N MET A 338 12.47 2.69 10.67
CA MET A 338 13.92 2.68 10.49
C MET A 338 14.54 3.62 11.52
N LYS A 339 15.62 3.15 12.15
CA LYS A 339 16.38 3.92 13.15
C LYS A 339 17.30 4.92 12.48
#